data_AF-A0A222VNF0-F1
#
_entry.id   AF-A0A222VNF0-F1
#
_cell.length_a   1.000
_cell.length_b   1.000
_cell.length_c   1.000
_cell.angle_alpha   90.00
_cell.angle_beta   90.00
_cell.angle_gamma   90.00
#
_symmetry.space_group_name_H-M   'P 1'
#
loop_
_entity.id
_entity.type
_entity.pdbx_description
1 polymer ?
#
loop_
_entity_poly.entity_id
_entity_poly.type
_entity_poly.pdbx_seq_one_letter_code
_entity_poly.pdbx_strand_id
1 'polypeptide(L)'
;MTDVAVVGFAQAPQVRRTHGTTNGVEMLVPVFADLFEQTGLSKKDIGFWCSGSSDYLAGRAFSFIAAIDAIGAFPPINESHVEMDAAWALYEAWLKIRTGEVETALVYGFGKSSAGQLRRVLSLQLDPYVTAPLWPDSVSIAGIQARLGLDAGLWNEKDLAEVASRSRRDAENNPFAQVRGTEGAPELLAAPYVAEPLRAHDIAPVTDGAAAIVLASARRAADLVERPAIITGIDHRVDSSAIGARDLTRSPSTETAGARAGAGEDPVQIAEIHAPFSHQELIVREALGLGGDVRVTPSGGALTGNPMFSAGLIRIGEAARQILAGNAIRTLAHATSGPALQQNLVAVLEKG
;
A
#
# COMPACT_ATOMS: atom_id res chain seq x y z
N MET A 1 -0.66 -25.03 -10.97
CA MET A 1 -0.89 -23.58 -11.20
C MET A 1 0.49 -22.96 -11.37
N THR A 2 0.61 -21.95 -12.23
CA THR A 2 1.90 -21.31 -12.52
C THR A 2 2.27 -20.35 -11.42
N ASP A 3 3.47 -20.45 -10.83
CA ASP A 3 3.93 -19.45 -9.85
C ASP A 3 4.10 -18.08 -10.51
N VAL A 4 3.90 -17.02 -9.74
CA VAL A 4 3.91 -15.64 -10.22
C VAL A 4 4.95 -14.85 -9.46
N ALA A 5 5.74 -14.08 -10.18
CA ALA A 5 6.82 -13.27 -9.63
C ALA A 5 6.60 -11.79 -9.89
N VAL A 6 7.02 -10.96 -8.94
CA VAL A 6 7.35 -9.55 -9.20
C VAL A 6 8.73 -9.50 -9.84
N VAL A 7 8.82 -8.88 -11.02
CA VAL A 7 10.07 -8.74 -11.79
C VAL A 7 10.50 -7.29 -11.99
N GLY A 8 9.63 -6.33 -11.70
CA GLY A 8 9.94 -4.91 -11.75
C GLY A 8 9.02 -4.11 -10.84
N PHE A 9 9.57 -3.06 -10.24
CA PHE A 9 8.82 -2.12 -9.41
C PHE A 9 9.36 -0.71 -9.62
N ALA A 10 8.46 0.24 -9.85
CA ALA A 10 8.79 1.66 -9.93
C ALA A 10 7.71 2.49 -9.23
N GLN A 11 8.11 3.66 -8.75
CA GLN A 11 7.19 4.62 -8.12
C GLN A 11 7.60 6.05 -8.45
N ALA A 12 6.62 6.95 -8.47
CA ALA A 12 6.87 8.38 -8.58
C ALA A 12 7.31 8.94 -7.21
N PRO A 13 8.04 10.08 -7.19
CA PRO A 13 8.30 10.81 -5.95
C PRO A 13 7.00 11.12 -5.22
N GLN A 14 6.98 10.82 -3.91
CA GLN A 14 5.85 11.08 -3.06
C GLN A 14 5.94 12.52 -2.59
N VAL A 15 5.02 13.36 -3.07
CA VAL A 15 5.08 14.81 -2.85
C VAL A 15 3.77 15.33 -2.31
N ARG A 16 3.83 16.44 -1.57
CA ARG A 16 2.63 17.07 -0.98
C ARG A 16 1.59 17.46 -2.04
N ARG A 17 2.05 17.86 -3.24
CA ARG A 17 1.20 18.27 -4.35
C ARG A 17 1.97 18.21 -5.67
N THR A 18 1.35 17.63 -6.68
CA THR A 18 1.73 17.77 -8.09
C THR A 18 0.86 18.83 -8.77
N HIS A 19 1.43 19.62 -9.67
CA HIS A 19 0.72 20.72 -10.34
C HIS A 19 0.05 20.30 -11.66
N GLY A 20 0.26 19.05 -12.09
CA GLY A 20 -0.36 18.47 -13.28
C GLY A 20 -1.85 18.21 -13.14
N THR A 21 -2.45 17.63 -14.17
CA THR A 21 -3.87 17.26 -14.17
C THR A 21 -4.19 16.14 -13.16
N THR A 22 -5.48 15.88 -12.92
CA THR A 22 -5.94 14.80 -12.03
C THR A 22 -5.91 13.41 -12.66
N ASN A 23 -5.45 13.29 -13.91
CA ASN A 23 -5.51 12.03 -14.65
C ASN A 23 -4.40 11.03 -14.35
N GLY A 24 -3.37 11.42 -13.60
CA GLY A 24 -2.26 10.55 -13.23
C GLY A 24 -1.23 10.29 -14.34
N VAL A 25 -1.49 10.70 -15.59
CA VAL A 25 -0.65 10.37 -16.75
C VAL A 25 0.77 10.89 -16.59
N GLU A 26 0.93 12.14 -16.16
CA GLU A 26 2.24 12.76 -15.93
C GLU A 26 3.06 12.06 -14.83
N MET A 27 2.38 11.39 -13.88
CA MET A 27 3.05 10.59 -12.85
C MET A 27 3.36 9.18 -13.35
N LEU A 28 2.49 8.58 -14.16
CA LEU A 28 2.59 7.19 -14.59
C LEU A 28 3.57 6.99 -15.75
N VAL A 29 3.66 7.92 -16.71
CA VAL A 29 4.53 7.76 -17.89
C VAL A 29 6.00 7.56 -17.50
N PRO A 30 6.61 8.35 -16.59
CA PRO A 30 7.98 8.10 -16.14
C PRO A 30 8.12 6.76 -15.39
N VAL A 31 7.12 6.38 -14.59
CA VAL A 31 7.10 5.11 -13.83
C VAL A 31 7.09 3.91 -14.77
N PHE A 32 6.30 3.97 -15.86
CA PHE A 32 6.28 2.91 -16.87
C PHE A 32 7.58 2.84 -17.66
N ALA A 33 8.18 3.99 -17.98
CA ALA A 33 9.47 4.03 -18.65
C ALA A 33 10.58 3.37 -17.82
N ASP A 34 10.62 3.67 -16.51
CA ASP A 34 11.55 3.04 -15.56
C ASP A 34 11.35 1.52 -15.50
N LEU A 35 10.10 1.03 -15.41
CA LEU A 35 9.83 -0.41 -15.46
C LEU A 35 10.33 -1.08 -16.74
N PHE A 36 10.09 -0.47 -17.90
CA PHE A 36 10.55 -1.01 -19.17
C PHE A 36 12.08 -1.03 -19.29
N GLU A 37 12.76 -0.03 -18.72
CA GLU A 37 14.21 -0.02 -18.62
C GLU A 37 14.72 -1.13 -17.69
N GLN A 38 14.11 -1.30 -16.52
CA GLN A 38 14.47 -2.34 -15.55
C GLN A 38 14.30 -3.76 -16.09
N THR A 39 13.21 -4.03 -16.82
CA THR A 39 12.86 -5.40 -17.25
C THR A 39 13.22 -5.71 -18.71
N GLY A 40 13.60 -4.71 -19.50
CA GLY A 40 13.79 -4.83 -20.95
C GLY A 40 12.51 -5.17 -21.73
N LEU A 41 11.33 -5.01 -21.09
CA LEU A 41 10.04 -5.26 -21.72
C LEU A 41 9.55 -4.00 -22.45
N SER A 42 8.59 -4.19 -23.34
CA SER A 42 7.83 -3.12 -23.94
C SER A 42 6.33 -3.32 -23.69
N LYS A 43 5.52 -2.33 -24.07
CA LYS A 43 4.05 -2.42 -24.02
C LYS A 43 3.49 -3.63 -24.77
N LYS A 44 4.19 -4.12 -25.80
CA LYS A 44 3.78 -5.30 -26.60
C LYS A 44 3.96 -6.61 -25.85
N ASP A 45 4.79 -6.61 -24.82
CA ASP A 45 5.10 -7.79 -24.03
C ASP A 45 4.21 -7.91 -22.79
N ILE A 46 3.32 -6.94 -22.54
CA ILE A 46 2.38 -6.95 -21.42
C ILE A 46 1.06 -7.56 -21.88
N GLY A 47 0.73 -8.75 -21.36
CA GLY A 47 -0.51 -9.47 -21.71
C GLY A 47 -1.76 -8.91 -21.04
N PHE A 48 -1.63 -8.29 -19.86
CA PHE A 48 -2.76 -7.74 -19.10
C PHE A 48 -2.36 -6.49 -18.31
N TRP A 49 -3.25 -5.51 -18.27
CA TRP A 49 -3.09 -4.28 -17.50
C TRP A 49 -4.15 -4.22 -16.41
N CYS A 50 -3.78 -3.84 -15.20
CA CYS A 50 -4.76 -3.70 -14.12
C CYS A 50 -4.48 -2.45 -13.29
N SER A 51 -5.50 -1.61 -13.14
CA SER A 51 -5.38 -0.33 -12.45
C SER A 51 -6.15 -0.29 -11.13
N GLY A 52 -5.55 0.31 -10.10
CA GLY A 52 -6.21 0.67 -8.85
C GLY A 52 -6.39 2.17 -8.72
N SER A 53 -7.63 2.66 -8.54
CA SER A 53 -7.94 4.08 -8.39
C SER A 53 -9.32 4.30 -7.78
N SER A 54 -9.72 5.57 -7.55
CA SER A 54 -11.09 5.92 -7.19
C SER A 54 -11.56 7.18 -7.90
N ASP A 55 -12.83 7.16 -8.29
CA ASP A 55 -13.52 8.30 -8.89
C ASP A 55 -13.72 9.45 -7.91
N TYR A 56 -13.88 9.14 -6.62
CA TYR A 56 -14.16 10.14 -5.59
C TYR A 56 -12.98 11.09 -5.35
N LEU A 57 -11.73 10.62 -5.46
CA LEU A 57 -10.56 11.50 -5.27
C LEU A 57 -10.38 12.47 -6.44
N ALA A 58 -10.65 12.01 -7.66
CA ALA A 58 -10.53 12.86 -8.85
C ALA A 58 -11.78 13.72 -9.10
N GLY A 59 -12.89 13.45 -8.39
CA GLY A 59 -14.16 14.17 -8.53
C GLY A 59 -14.80 14.00 -9.90
N ARG A 60 -14.54 12.88 -10.58
CA ARG A 60 -15.02 12.60 -11.94
C ARG A 60 -15.35 11.10 -12.07
N ALA A 61 -16.34 10.79 -12.91
CA ALA A 61 -16.66 9.41 -13.24
C ALA A 61 -15.61 8.81 -14.18
N PHE A 62 -15.36 7.51 -14.04
CA PHE A 62 -14.45 6.73 -14.88
C PHE A 62 -13.02 7.29 -14.92
N SER A 63 -12.48 7.62 -13.75
CA SER A 63 -11.17 8.25 -13.59
C SER A 63 -10.03 7.43 -14.17
N PHE A 64 -10.15 6.11 -14.21
CA PHE A 64 -9.16 5.22 -14.82
C PHE A 64 -9.04 5.42 -16.34
N ILE A 65 -10.13 5.80 -17.05
CA ILE A 65 -10.12 5.96 -18.52
C ILE A 65 -9.07 6.97 -18.95
N ALA A 66 -8.94 8.09 -18.24
CA ALA A 66 -7.95 9.10 -18.59
C ALA A 66 -6.51 8.69 -18.18
N ALA A 67 -6.34 7.69 -17.31
CA ALA A 67 -5.03 7.14 -17.02
C ALA A 67 -4.54 6.18 -18.12
N ILE A 68 -5.45 5.62 -18.93
CA ILE A 68 -5.11 4.79 -20.10
C ILE A 68 -4.25 5.56 -21.11
N ASP A 69 -4.35 6.88 -21.17
CA ASP A 69 -3.48 7.72 -22.01
C ASP A 69 -1.98 7.53 -21.69
N ALA A 70 -1.63 7.15 -20.45
CA ALA A 70 -0.26 6.79 -20.07
C ALA A 70 0.21 5.48 -20.72
N ILE A 71 -0.72 4.55 -20.95
CA ILE A 71 -0.47 3.28 -21.65
C ILE A 71 -0.36 3.54 -23.15
N GLY A 72 -1.24 4.39 -23.70
CA GLY A 72 -1.31 4.73 -25.12
C GLY A 72 -2.21 3.78 -25.94
N ALA A 73 -2.57 4.22 -27.15
CA ALA A 73 -3.62 3.58 -27.96
C ALA A 73 -3.18 2.31 -28.72
N PHE A 74 -1.88 1.97 -28.73
CA PHE A 74 -1.35 0.81 -29.45
C PHE A 74 -0.19 0.14 -28.68
N PRO A 75 -0.13 -1.20 -28.60
CA PRO A 75 -1.07 -2.20 -29.17
C PRO A 75 -2.45 -2.20 -28.50
N PRO A 76 -3.46 -2.91 -29.04
CA PRO A 76 -4.73 -3.12 -28.33
C PRO A 76 -4.46 -3.69 -26.94
N ILE A 77 -5.01 -3.02 -25.93
CA ILE A 77 -4.78 -3.36 -24.53
C ILE A 77 -5.98 -4.13 -23.97
N ASN A 78 -5.70 -5.12 -23.14
CA ASN A 78 -6.67 -5.72 -22.25
C ASN A 78 -6.43 -5.13 -20.86
N GLU A 79 -7.32 -4.24 -20.43
CA GLU A 79 -7.22 -3.53 -19.15
C GLU A 79 -8.45 -3.82 -18.30
N SER A 80 -8.21 -3.97 -17.00
CA SER A 80 -9.24 -4.06 -15.97
C SER A 80 -8.97 -3.04 -14.89
N HIS A 81 -10.04 -2.65 -14.19
CA HIS A 81 -10.00 -1.61 -13.18
C HIS A 81 -10.63 -2.12 -11.87
N VAL A 82 -9.88 -1.95 -10.77
CA VAL A 82 -10.37 -2.17 -9.41
C VAL A 82 -10.53 -0.82 -8.73
N GLU A 83 -11.73 -0.54 -8.21
CA GLU A 83 -12.03 0.66 -7.41
C GLU A 83 -11.49 0.51 -5.98
N MET A 84 -10.16 0.39 -5.87
CA MET A 84 -9.43 0.31 -4.61
C MET A 84 -7.94 0.58 -4.81
N ASP A 85 -7.14 0.41 -3.77
CA ASP A 85 -5.68 0.41 -3.88
C ASP A 85 -5.20 -0.66 -4.87
N ALA A 86 -4.17 -0.30 -5.65
CA ALA A 86 -3.64 -1.15 -6.70
C ALA A 86 -3.02 -2.47 -6.16
N ALA A 87 -2.85 -2.64 -4.85
CA ALA A 87 -2.62 -3.96 -4.26
C ALA A 87 -3.74 -4.99 -4.60
N TRP A 88 -4.99 -4.56 -4.71
CA TRP A 88 -6.09 -5.44 -5.13
C TRP A 88 -6.14 -5.64 -6.66
N ALA A 89 -5.75 -4.63 -7.42
CA ALA A 89 -5.47 -4.80 -8.86
C ALA A 89 -4.34 -5.83 -9.10
N LEU A 90 -3.35 -5.88 -8.21
CA LEU A 90 -2.30 -6.90 -8.23
C LEU A 90 -2.87 -8.30 -8.00
N TYR A 91 -3.82 -8.46 -7.08
CA TYR A 91 -4.47 -9.75 -6.84
C TYR A 91 -5.22 -10.26 -8.08
N GLU A 92 -5.93 -9.39 -8.80
CA GLU A 92 -6.60 -9.74 -10.06
C GLU A 92 -5.58 -10.14 -11.15
N ALA A 93 -4.54 -9.33 -11.35
CA ALA A 93 -3.48 -9.63 -12.32
C ALA A 93 -2.73 -10.93 -11.97
N TRP A 94 -2.51 -11.18 -10.67
CA TRP A 94 -1.94 -12.43 -10.18
C TRP A 94 -2.83 -13.62 -10.56
N LEU A 95 -4.15 -13.55 -10.34
CA LEU A 95 -5.09 -14.60 -10.74
C LEU A 95 -5.04 -14.88 -12.26
N LYS A 96 -4.95 -13.85 -13.10
CA LYS A 96 -4.85 -13.99 -14.57
C LYS A 96 -3.61 -14.78 -15.01
N ILE A 97 -2.48 -14.61 -14.33
CA ILE A 97 -1.27 -15.40 -14.61
C ILE A 97 -1.40 -16.81 -14.01
N ARG A 98 -1.94 -16.94 -12.80
CA ARG A 98 -2.16 -18.24 -12.12
C ARG A 98 -3.05 -19.19 -12.92
N THR A 99 -4.04 -18.65 -13.63
CA THR A 99 -4.95 -19.41 -14.51
C THR A 99 -4.36 -19.70 -15.89
N GLY A 100 -3.21 -19.12 -16.23
CA GLY A 100 -2.53 -19.28 -17.52
C GLY A 100 -3.14 -18.46 -18.65
N GLU A 101 -3.98 -17.46 -18.36
CA GLU A 101 -4.59 -16.59 -19.38
C GLU A 101 -3.55 -15.65 -19.99
N VAL A 102 -2.57 -15.20 -19.20
CA VAL A 102 -1.46 -14.35 -19.63
C VAL A 102 -0.16 -14.76 -18.93
N GLU A 103 0.99 -14.44 -19.50
CA GLU A 103 2.30 -14.71 -18.87
C GLU A 103 2.90 -13.49 -18.18
N THR A 104 2.41 -12.29 -18.48
CA THR A 104 2.92 -11.00 -17.99
C THR A 104 1.75 -10.05 -17.74
N ALA A 105 1.86 -9.25 -16.68
CA ALA A 105 0.90 -8.20 -16.38
C ALA A 105 1.59 -6.96 -15.82
N LEU A 106 1.04 -5.78 -16.10
CA LEU A 106 1.46 -4.52 -15.49
C LEU A 106 0.32 -3.99 -14.62
N VAL A 107 0.62 -3.84 -13.33
CA VAL A 107 -0.31 -3.33 -12.33
C VAL A 107 0.11 -1.92 -11.96
N TYR A 108 -0.83 -0.98 -11.88
CA TYR A 108 -0.49 0.39 -11.51
C TYR A 108 -1.58 1.08 -10.69
N GLY A 109 -1.16 2.06 -9.90
CA GLY A 109 -2.03 2.94 -9.16
C GLY A 109 -1.50 4.36 -9.18
N PHE A 110 -2.40 5.32 -8.96
CA PHE A 110 -2.02 6.72 -8.76
C PHE A 110 -2.96 7.39 -7.77
N GLY A 111 -2.39 8.23 -6.91
CA GLY A 111 -3.10 9.04 -5.94
C GLY A 111 -2.83 10.51 -6.17
N LYS A 112 -3.88 11.31 -6.34
CA LYS A 112 -3.80 12.77 -6.33
C LYS A 112 -4.59 13.35 -5.17
N SER A 113 -4.22 12.93 -3.97
CA SER A 113 -4.89 13.30 -2.72
C SER A 113 -4.97 14.82 -2.51
N SER A 114 -4.03 15.58 -3.07
CA SER A 114 -3.97 17.03 -2.96
C SER A 114 -5.04 17.79 -3.75
N ALA A 115 -5.76 17.10 -4.65
CA ALA A 115 -6.81 17.67 -5.50
C ALA A 115 -8.15 17.87 -4.77
N GLY A 116 -8.32 17.27 -3.59
CA GLY A 116 -9.56 17.34 -2.82
C GLY A 116 -9.33 17.42 -1.31
N GLN A 117 -10.43 17.29 -0.56
CA GLN A 117 -10.37 17.17 0.90
C GLN A 117 -10.35 15.69 1.27
N LEU A 118 -9.16 15.06 1.24
CA LEU A 118 -9.01 13.62 1.41
C LEU A 118 -9.80 13.06 2.61
N ARG A 119 -9.65 13.67 3.79
CA ARG A 119 -10.31 13.20 5.04
C ARG A 119 -11.83 13.14 4.95
N ARG A 120 -12.41 14.06 4.19
CA ARG A 120 -13.84 14.24 3.92
C ARG A 120 -14.29 13.26 2.83
N VAL A 121 -13.52 13.10 1.76
CA VAL A 121 -13.81 12.08 0.74
C VAL A 121 -13.84 10.68 1.34
N LEU A 122 -12.89 10.36 2.23
CA LEU A 122 -12.84 9.08 2.95
C LEU A 122 -13.96 8.88 3.98
N SER A 123 -14.86 9.85 4.19
CA SER A 123 -16.11 9.60 4.94
C SER A 123 -17.17 8.93 4.07
N LEU A 124 -17.03 8.96 2.73
CA LEU A 124 -18.03 8.41 1.80
C LEU A 124 -17.93 6.89 1.61
N GLN A 125 -16.83 6.27 2.07
CA GLN A 125 -16.68 4.80 2.15
C GLN A 125 -17.44 4.18 3.34
N LEU A 126 -18.07 5.01 4.19
CA LEU A 126 -18.83 4.55 5.34
C LEU A 126 -20.24 4.14 4.91
N ASP A 127 -20.94 3.40 5.79
CA ASP A 127 -22.33 3.03 5.55
C ASP A 127 -23.18 4.27 5.21
N PRO A 128 -23.82 4.31 4.02
CA PRO A 128 -24.46 5.52 3.51
C PRO A 128 -25.73 5.91 4.28
N TYR A 129 -26.29 5.01 5.08
CA TYR A 129 -27.56 5.22 5.78
C TYR A 129 -27.36 5.59 7.24
N VAL A 130 -26.38 4.98 7.93
CA VAL A 130 -26.24 5.15 9.38
C VAL A 130 -24.97 5.87 9.81
N THR A 131 -23.88 5.79 9.04
CA THR A 131 -22.58 6.34 9.46
C THR A 131 -22.16 7.54 8.63
N ALA A 132 -22.19 7.45 7.30
CA ALA A 132 -21.79 8.52 6.41
C ALA A 132 -22.58 9.83 6.62
N PRO A 133 -23.90 9.82 6.92
CA PRO A 133 -24.64 11.05 7.19
C PRO A 133 -24.14 11.84 8.41
N LEU A 134 -23.43 11.19 9.34
CA LEU A 134 -22.80 11.83 10.51
C LEU A 134 -21.48 12.53 10.14
N TRP A 135 -20.95 12.29 8.94
CA TRP A 135 -19.71 12.89 8.44
C TRP A 135 -18.46 12.68 9.33
N PRO A 136 -18.23 11.51 9.97
CA PRO A 136 -17.00 11.32 10.74
C PRO A 136 -15.82 11.23 9.77
N ASP A 137 -14.85 12.13 9.93
CA ASP A 137 -13.68 12.16 9.07
C ASP A 137 -12.71 11.02 9.40
N SER A 138 -11.88 10.63 8.41
CA SER A 138 -10.95 9.51 8.56
C SER A 138 -10.00 9.61 9.76
N VAL A 139 -9.58 10.82 10.16
CA VAL A 139 -8.67 11.01 11.30
C VAL A 139 -9.41 10.87 12.61
N SER A 140 -10.65 11.36 12.72
CA SER A 140 -11.48 11.15 13.91
C SER A 140 -11.77 9.66 14.16
N ILE A 141 -12.09 8.89 13.11
CA ILE A 141 -12.27 7.43 13.24
C ILE A 141 -10.99 6.74 13.71
N ALA A 142 -9.84 7.11 13.13
CA ALA A 142 -8.55 6.58 13.56
C ALA A 142 -8.20 7.00 15.00
N GLY A 143 -8.58 8.20 15.42
CA GLY A 143 -8.42 8.68 16.79
C GLY A 143 -9.22 7.86 17.80
N ILE A 144 -10.46 7.48 17.45
CA ILE A 144 -11.27 6.54 18.26
C ILE A 144 -10.54 5.19 18.38
N GLN A 145 -10.03 4.64 17.26
CA GLN A 145 -9.27 3.39 17.28
C GLN A 145 -8.03 3.49 18.18
N ALA A 146 -7.26 4.58 18.07
CA ALA A 146 -6.07 4.81 18.89
C ALA A 146 -6.42 4.93 20.38
N ARG A 147 -7.49 5.67 20.70
CA ARG A 147 -7.98 5.85 22.08
C ARG A 147 -8.36 4.52 22.72
N LEU A 148 -9.08 3.66 21.99
CA LEU A 148 -9.49 2.34 22.53
C LEU A 148 -8.30 1.49 22.98
N GLY A 149 -7.19 1.49 22.23
CA GLY A 149 -6.00 0.75 22.66
C GLY A 149 -5.19 1.43 23.77
N LEU A 150 -5.21 2.77 23.84
CA LEU A 150 -4.64 3.50 25.00
C LEU A 150 -5.42 3.16 26.28
N ASP A 151 -6.75 3.21 26.23
CA ASP A 151 -7.62 2.94 27.37
C ASP A 151 -7.54 1.46 27.81
N ALA A 152 -7.32 0.55 26.86
CA ALA A 152 -7.07 -0.87 27.12
C ALA A 152 -5.63 -1.19 27.57
N GLY A 153 -4.71 -0.21 27.55
CA GLY A 153 -3.31 -0.41 27.91
C GLY A 153 -2.50 -1.26 26.94
N LEU A 154 -2.96 -1.39 25.68
CA LEU A 154 -2.28 -2.14 24.62
C LEU A 154 -1.05 -1.40 24.08
N TRP A 155 -1.08 -0.08 24.14
CA TRP A 155 0.02 0.82 23.80
C TRP A 155 -0.12 2.11 24.61
N ASN A 156 0.92 2.93 24.57
CA ASN A 156 0.94 4.30 25.09
C ASN A 156 1.39 5.28 23.99
N GLU A 157 1.26 6.60 24.25
CA GLU A 157 1.62 7.62 23.24
C GLU A 157 3.09 7.59 22.83
N LYS A 158 4.00 7.15 23.71
CA LYS A 158 5.42 7.00 23.37
C LYS A 158 5.62 5.88 22.35
N ASP A 159 4.89 4.77 22.44
CA ASP A 159 4.97 3.69 21.46
C ASP A 159 4.56 4.20 20.06
N LEU A 160 3.51 5.04 20.00
CA LEU A 160 3.04 5.66 18.76
C LEU A 160 4.09 6.62 18.16
N ALA A 161 4.69 7.45 19.00
CA ALA A 161 5.75 8.37 18.60
C ALA A 161 7.02 7.62 18.16
N GLU A 162 7.34 6.48 18.77
CA GLU A 162 8.47 5.63 18.37
C GLU A 162 8.27 5.02 16.98
N VAL A 163 7.05 4.59 16.63
CA VAL A 163 6.71 4.16 15.26
C VAL A 163 6.99 5.27 14.26
N ALA A 164 6.45 6.47 14.49
CA ALA A 164 6.64 7.60 13.59
C ALA A 164 8.11 8.05 13.48
N SER A 165 8.83 8.08 14.61
CA SER A 165 10.25 8.43 14.68
C SER A 165 11.11 7.43 13.90
N ARG A 166 10.82 6.11 14.01
CA ARG A 166 11.50 5.07 13.24
C ARG A 166 11.23 5.22 11.74
N SER A 167 9.96 5.39 11.35
CA SER A 167 9.56 5.61 9.97
C SER A 167 10.31 6.78 9.32
N ARG A 168 10.40 7.92 10.00
CA ARG A 168 11.13 9.11 9.49
C ARG A 168 12.63 8.87 9.31
N ARG A 169 13.26 8.16 10.26
CA ARG A 169 14.68 7.79 10.16
C ARG A 169 14.94 6.84 9.00
N ASP A 170 14.10 5.82 8.83
CA ASP A 170 14.23 4.88 7.70
C ASP A 170 14.03 5.59 6.35
N ALA A 171 13.13 6.59 6.29
CA ALA A 171 12.88 7.38 5.10
C ALA A 171 14.03 8.32 4.67
N GLU A 172 15.04 8.59 5.50
CA GLU A 172 16.24 9.36 5.11
C GLU A 172 16.88 8.77 3.84
N ASN A 173 16.93 7.43 3.78
CA ASN A 173 17.53 6.69 2.67
C ASN A 173 16.54 6.39 1.53
N ASN A 174 15.27 6.79 1.64
CA ASN A 174 14.26 6.57 0.60
C ASN A 174 14.13 7.83 -0.26
N PRO A 175 14.67 7.87 -1.50
CA PRO A 175 14.60 9.06 -2.35
C PRO A 175 13.16 9.48 -2.69
N PHE A 176 12.18 8.59 -2.57
CA PHE A 176 10.78 8.88 -2.88
C PHE A 176 10.00 9.46 -1.70
N ALA A 177 10.49 9.39 -0.46
CA ALA A 177 9.73 9.79 0.72
C ALA A 177 9.49 11.31 0.80
N GLN A 178 8.25 11.69 1.15
CA GLN A 178 7.80 13.08 1.32
C GLN A 178 8.29 13.70 2.63
N VAL A 179 8.27 12.91 3.72
CA VAL A 179 8.63 13.33 5.07
C VAL A 179 9.79 12.47 5.54
N ARG A 180 10.83 13.13 6.05
CA ARG A 180 12.04 12.50 6.60
C ARG A 180 12.43 13.26 7.86
N GLY A 181 13.25 12.65 8.70
CA GLY A 181 13.74 13.29 9.90
C GLY A 181 14.31 12.33 10.93
N THR A 182 14.98 12.90 11.91
CA THR A 182 15.68 12.17 12.98
C THR A 182 15.14 12.48 14.37
N GLU A 183 14.02 13.21 14.45
CA GLU A 183 13.40 13.61 15.71
C GLU A 183 13.03 12.38 16.56
N GLY A 184 13.39 12.42 17.83
CA GLY A 184 13.06 11.37 18.79
C GLY A 184 11.62 11.45 19.30
N ALA A 185 11.12 10.38 19.90
CA ALA A 185 9.78 10.35 20.49
C ALA A 185 9.47 11.52 21.46
N PRO A 186 10.38 11.95 22.37
CA PRO A 186 10.09 13.08 23.26
C PRO A 186 9.83 14.40 22.54
N GLU A 187 10.55 14.66 21.44
CA GLU A 187 10.36 15.86 20.63
C GLU A 187 9.02 15.81 19.88
N LEU A 188 8.70 14.66 19.31
CA LEU A 188 7.42 14.43 18.62
C LEU A 188 6.21 14.61 19.56
N LEU A 189 6.32 14.16 20.81
CA LEU A 189 5.27 14.27 21.84
C LEU A 189 5.04 15.70 22.34
N ALA A 190 6.01 16.61 22.17
CA ALA A 190 5.85 18.02 22.52
C ALA A 190 4.92 18.78 21.56
N ALA A 191 4.63 18.21 20.39
CA ALA A 191 3.69 18.80 19.44
C ALA A 191 2.23 18.74 19.95
N PRO A 192 1.36 19.69 19.56
CA PRO A 192 -0.06 19.64 19.91
C PRO A 192 -0.77 18.48 19.20
N TYR A 193 -1.87 18.02 19.81
CA TYR A 193 -2.79 17.09 19.14
C TYR A 193 -3.42 17.72 17.90
N VAL A 194 -3.59 16.91 16.87
CA VAL A 194 -4.41 17.23 15.69
C VAL A 194 -5.84 16.76 15.90
N ALA A 195 -6.00 15.56 16.46
CA ALA A 195 -7.27 14.99 16.88
C ALA A 195 -6.96 14.01 18.01
N GLU A 196 -7.17 14.43 19.26
CA GLU A 196 -6.74 13.66 20.44
C GLU A 196 -7.20 12.19 20.35
N PRO A 197 -6.29 11.20 20.46
CA PRO A 197 -4.90 11.28 20.94
C PRO A 197 -3.82 11.45 19.84
N LEU A 198 -4.19 11.66 18.59
CA LEU A 198 -3.26 11.71 17.46
C LEU A 198 -2.63 13.09 17.29
N ARG A 199 -1.30 13.11 17.11
CA ARG A 199 -0.52 14.27 16.68
C ARG A 199 -0.19 14.16 15.19
N ALA A 200 0.42 15.21 14.63
CA ALA A 200 0.75 15.24 13.21
C ALA A 200 1.70 14.11 12.76
N HIS A 201 2.57 13.63 13.65
CA HIS A 201 3.48 12.52 13.34
C HIS A 201 2.79 11.15 13.31
N ASP A 202 1.63 11.02 13.95
CA ASP A 202 0.83 9.80 13.96
C ASP A 202 -0.03 9.63 12.71
N ILE A 203 -0.12 10.66 11.86
CA ILE A 203 -1.05 10.73 10.73
C ILE A 203 -0.25 10.81 9.43
N ALA A 204 -0.45 9.87 8.53
CA ALA A 204 0.14 9.91 7.20
C ALA A 204 -0.13 11.25 6.49
N PRO A 205 0.88 11.85 5.84
CA PRO A 205 0.69 13.12 5.14
C PRO A 205 -0.23 12.95 3.92
N VAL A 206 -0.88 14.04 3.52
CA VAL A 206 -1.54 14.10 2.20
C VAL A 206 -0.44 14.07 1.14
N THR A 207 -0.53 13.08 0.25
CA THR A 207 0.50 12.77 -0.73
C THR A 207 -0.11 12.52 -2.10
N ASP A 208 0.53 13.12 -3.10
CA ASP A 208 0.38 12.76 -4.50
C ASP A 208 1.53 11.83 -4.89
N GLY A 209 1.24 10.83 -5.73
CA GLY A 209 2.22 9.88 -6.24
C GLY A 209 1.57 8.77 -7.05
N ALA A 210 2.39 7.87 -7.58
CA ALA A 210 1.97 6.73 -8.37
C ALA A 210 2.96 5.58 -8.20
N ALA A 211 2.52 4.35 -8.49
CA ALA A 211 3.39 3.20 -8.48
C ALA A 211 2.92 2.16 -9.49
N ALA A 212 3.86 1.33 -9.95
CA ALA A 212 3.56 0.22 -10.82
C ALA A 212 4.47 -0.98 -10.55
N ILE A 213 3.93 -2.17 -10.79
CA ILE A 213 4.60 -3.46 -10.65
C ILE A 213 4.41 -4.25 -11.94
N VAL A 214 5.49 -4.89 -12.42
CA VAL A 214 5.40 -5.92 -13.46
C VAL A 214 5.38 -7.29 -12.80
N LEU A 215 4.33 -8.05 -13.10
CA LEU A 215 4.21 -9.47 -12.78
C LEU A 215 4.57 -10.32 -14.00
N ALA A 216 5.18 -11.47 -13.75
CA ALA A 216 5.43 -12.49 -14.76
C ALA A 216 5.21 -13.91 -14.19
N SER A 217 4.89 -14.87 -15.06
CA SER A 217 4.99 -16.29 -14.70
C SER A 217 6.43 -16.61 -14.27
N ALA A 218 6.63 -17.53 -13.32
CA ALA A 218 7.97 -17.87 -12.84
C ALA A 218 8.93 -18.29 -13.97
N ARG A 219 8.41 -19.00 -14.98
CA ARG A 219 9.15 -19.34 -16.20
C ARG A 219 9.64 -18.08 -16.94
N ARG A 220 8.74 -17.12 -17.17
CA ARG A 220 9.08 -15.87 -17.86
C ARG A 220 9.96 -14.97 -17.00
N ALA A 221 9.77 -14.98 -15.69
CA ALA A 221 10.51 -14.18 -14.74
C ALA A 221 12.02 -14.51 -14.72
N ALA A 222 12.36 -15.80 -14.85
CA ALA A 222 13.75 -16.26 -14.93
C ALA A 222 14.51 -15.72 -16.16
N ASP A 223 13.80 -15.33 -17.22
CA ASP A 223 14.40 -14.69 -18.41
C ASP A 223 14.58 -13.16 -18.24
N LEU A 224 13.92 -12.55 -17.25
CA LEU A 224 13.84 -11.10 -17.10
C LEU A 224 14.75 -10.57 -16.01
N VAL A 225 14.87 -11.29 -14.89
CA VAL A 225 15.66 -10.86 -13.72
C VAL A 225 16.37 -12.03 -13.07
N GLU A 226 17.53 -11.77 -12.46
CA GLU A 226 18.34 -12.78 -11.76
C GLU A 226 17.66 -13.31 -10.49
N ARG A 227 16.90 -12.45 -9.79
CA ARG A 227 16.32 -12.74 -8.46
C ARG A 227 14.83 -12.41 -8.42
N PRO A 228 13.98 -13.12 -9.17
CA PRO A 228 12.54 -12.85 -9.17
C PRO A 228 11.95 -13.01 -7.77
N ALA A 229 11.06 -12.10 -7.38
CA ALA A 229 10.36 -12.18 -6.10
C ALA A 229 9.04 -12.95 -6.28
N ILE A 230 9.08 -14.27 -6.04
CA ILE A 230 7.93 -15.16 -6.20
C ILE A 230 6.91 -14.88 -5.11
N ILE A 231 5.66 -14.66 -5.48
CA ILE A 231 4.54 -14.53 -4.55
C ILE A 231 4.12 -15.94 -4.11
N THR A 232 4.64 -16.40 -2.98
CA THR A 232 4.39 -17.74 -2.43
C THR A 232 3.03 -17.83 -1.73
N GLY A 233 2.54 -16.71 -1.21
CA GLY A 233 1.19 -16.61 -0.67
C GLY A 233 0.62 -15.20 -0.80
N ILE A 234 -0.66 -15.11 -1.11
CA ILE A 234 -1.41 -13.86 -1.12
C ILE A 234 -2.87 -14.13 -0.76
N ASP A 235 -3.43 -13.36 0.17
CA ASP A 235 -4.83 -13.44 0.57
C ASP A 235 -5.33 -12.05 0.98
N HIS A 236 -6.61 -11.79 0.76
CA HIS A 236 -7.24 -10.56 1.23
C HIS A 236 -8.55 -10.86 1.96
N ARG A 237 -8.83 -10.09 3.00
CA ARG A 237 -9.99 -10.24 3.88
C ARG A 237 -10.63 -8.89 4.16
N VAL A 238 -11.92 -8.94 4.46
CA VAL A 238 -12.70 -7.77 4.84
C VAL A 238 -13.41 -8.04 6.15
N ASP A 239 -13.26 -7.12 7.09
CA ASP A 239 -14.05 -7.07 8.31
C ASP A 239 -15.39 -6.36 8.05
N SER A 240 -16.32 -6.50 9.01
CA SER A 240 -17.62 -5.84 8.96
C SER A 240 -17.51 -4.34 8.68
N SER A 241 -18.33 -3.82 7.77
CA SER A 241 -18.44 -2.39 7.49
C SER A 241 -19.05 -1.60 8.66
N ALA A 242 -19.79 -2.27 9.55
CA ALA A 242 -20.34 -1.68 10.75
C ALA A 242 -19.23 -1.45 11.79
N ILE A 243 -18.71 -0.22 11.87
CA ILE A 243 -17.62 0.17 12.79
C ILE A 243 -17.93 -0.25 14.24
N GLY A 244 -19.16 0.00 14.72
CA GLY A 244 -19.57 -0.32 16.08
C GLY A 244 -19.69 -1.82 16.39
N ALA A 245 -19.62 -2.70 15.40
CA ALA A 245 -19.65 -4.15 15.57
C ALA A 245 -18.25 -4.78 15.63
N ARG A 246 -17.18 -3.98 15.45
CA ARG A 246 -15.80 -4.45 15.43
C ARG A 246 -15.09 -4.14 16.74
N ASP A 247 -14.23 -5.06 17.18
CA ASP A 247 -13.15 -4.71 18.09
C ASP A 247 -12.06 -4.00 17.28
N LEU A 248 -12.01 -2.67 17.39
CA LEU A 248 -11.07 -1.83 16.63
C LEU A 248 -9.62 -1.95 17.11
N THR A 249 -9.37 -2.59 18.27
CA THR A 249 -8.02 -2.81 18.77
C THR A 249 -7.32 -4.01 18.11
N ARG A 250 -8.07 -4.82 17.37
CA ARG A 250 -7.58 -5.98 16.62
C ARG A 250 -7.82 -5.80 15.12
N SER A 251 -7.19 -6.65 14.31
CA SER A 251 -7.48 -6.78 12.89
C SER A 251 -7.64 -8.25 12.49
N PRO A 252 -8.83 -8.84 12.70
CA PRO A 252 -9.10 -10.25 12.35
C PRO A 252 -8.90 -10.54 10.85
N SER A 253 -9.22 -9.57 9.99
CA SER A 253 -8.93 -9.65 8.56
C SER A 253 -7.43 -9.77 8.26
N THR A 254 -6.57 -9.00 8.95
CA THR A 254 -5.10 -9.11 8.81
C THR A 254 -4.59 -10.46 9.32
N GLU A 255 -5.05 -10.91 10.49
CA GLU A 255 -4.69 -12.21 11.07
C GLU A 255 -5.02 -13.36 10.11
N THR A 256 -6.24 -13.36 9.58
CA THR A 256 -6.70 -14.41 8.66
C THR A 256 -5.96 -14.34 7.32
N ALA A 257 -5.77 -13.15 6.75
CA ALA A 257 -5.03 -12.96 5.50
C ALA A 257 -3.58 -13.40 5.65
N GLY A 258 -2.92 -13.02 6.75
CA GLY A 258 -1.55 -13.40 7.05
C GLY A 258 -1.40 -14.92 7.20
N ALA A 259 -2.29 -15.57 7.95
CA ALA A 259 -2.28 -17.02 8.09
C ALA A 259 -2.46 -17.73 6.74
N ARG A 260 -3.35 -17.23 5.88
CA ARG A 260 -3.64 -17.82 4.56
C ARG A 260 -2.54 -17.54 3.53
N ALA A 261 -1.83 -16.43 3.67
CA ALA A 261 -0.68 -16.08 2.86
C ALA A 261 0.63 -16.74 3.35
N GLY A 262 0.61 -17.51 4.46
CA GLY A 262 1.78 -18.20 4.98
C GLY A 262 2.73 -17.31 5.80
N ALA A 263 2.26 -16.19 6.36
CA ALA A 263 3.08 -15.26 7.14
C ALA A 263 3.75 -15.93 8.36
N GLY A 264 3.09 -16.90 8.99
CA GLY A 264 3.58 -17.62 10.17
C GLY A 264 4.26 -18.96 9.89
N GLU A 265 4.43 -19.37 8.62
CA GLU A 265 5.06 -20.66 8.28
C GLU A 265 6.58 -20.62 8.48
N ASP A 266 7.22 -19.55 8.03
CA ASP A 266 8.67 -19.30 8.16
C ASP A 266 8.93 -17.83 8.55
N PRO A 267 10.03 -17.52 9.25
CA PRO A 267 10.35 -16.15 9.61
C PRO A 267 10.63 -15.29 8.36
N VAL A 268 9.99 -14.12 8.30
CA VAL A 268 10.28 -13.09 7.29
C VAL A 268 11.42 -12.20 7.78
N GLN A 269 12.27 -11.72 6.89
CA GLN A 269 13.37 -10.82 7.28
C GLN A 269 12.91 -9.35 7.30
N ILE A 270 11.97 -9.01 6.42
CA ILE A 270 11.47 -7.66 6.22
C ILE A 270 9.95 -7.74 6.04
N ALA A 271 9.23 -6.83 6.70
CA ALA A 271 7.80 -6.65 6.53
C ALA A 271 7.50 -5.19 6.15
N GLU A 272 6.94 -4.94 4.98
CA GLU A 272 6.48 -3.62 4.55
C GLU A 272 4.99 -3.47 4.87
N ILE A 273 4.66 -2.63 5.86
CA ILE A 273 3.29 -2.48 6.37
C ILE A 273 2.65 -1.19 5.89
N HIS A 274 1.42 -1.28 5.36
CA HIS A 274 0.60 -0.12 5.07
C HIS A 274 -0.18 0.30 6.31
N ALA A 275 0.41 1.19 7.11
CA ALA A 275 -0.23 1.80 8.27
C ALA A 275 -0.33 3.33 8.10
N PRO A 276 -1.49 3.86 7.63
CA PRO A 276 -1.71 5.31 7.55
C PRO A 276 -1.69 6.04 8.90
N PHE A 277 -1.75 5.31 10.01
CA PHE A 277 -1.65 5.84 11.36
C PHE A 277 -0.69 5.02 12.22
N SER A 278 0.05 5.66 13.12
CA SER A 278 1.12 5.02 13.91
C SER A 278 0.63 3.80 14.72
N HIS A 279 -0.52 3.90 15.38
CA HIS A 279 -1.10 2.79 16.16
C HIS A 279 -1.52 1.60 15.30
N GLN A 280 -1.85 1.82 14.02
CA GLN A 280 -2.25 0.73 13.13
C GLN A 280 -1.08 -0.18 12.79
N GLU A 281 0.16 0.32 12.79
CA GLU A 281 1.33 -0.55 12.63
C GLU A 281 1.42 -1.54 13.79
N LEU A 282 1.17 -1.10 15.03
CA LEU A 282 1.18 -1.97 16.20
C LEU A 282 0.12 -3.08 16.08
N ILE A 283 -1.11 -2.72 15.67
CA ILE A 283 -2.19 -3.69 15.43
C ILE A 283 -1.80 -4.71 14.36
N VAL A 284 -1.24 -4.26 13.23
CA VAL A 284 -0.87 -5.14 12.12
C VAL A 284 0.30 -6.04 12.48
N ARG A 285 1.31 -5.52 13.18
CA ARG A 285 2.47 -6.33 13.65
C ARG A 285 2.03 -7.46 14.57
N GLU A 286 1.14 -7.17 15.52
CA GLU A 286 0.56 -8.16 16.40
C GLU A 286 -0.28 -9.19 15.63
N ALA A 287 -1.17 -8.72 14.74
CA ALA A 287 -2.03 -9.60 13.94
C ALA A 287 -1.25 -10.54 13.01
N LEU A 288 -0.09 -10.11 12.52
CA LEU A 288 0.81 -10.92 11.69
C LEU A 288 1.81 -11.76 12.51
N GLY A 289 1.86 -11.60 13.84
CA GLY A 289 2.81 -12.32 14.70
C GLY A 289 4.28 -12.01 14.39
N LEU A 290 4.60 -10.75 14.00
CA LEU A 290 5.96 -10.39 13.60
C LEU A 290 6.92 -10.37 14.79
N GLY A 291 7.97 -11.19 14.71
CA GLY A 291 9.03 -11.25 15.73
C GLY A 291 9.87 -9.98 15.81
N GLY A 292 10.60 -9.81 16.92
CA GLY A 292 11.46 -8.64 17.17
C GLY A 292 12.62 -8.48 16.19
N ASP A 293 13.04 -9.55 15.53
CA ASP A 293 14.14 -9.54 14.54
C ASP A 293 13.68 -9.13 13.13
N VAL A 294 12.37 -8.98 12.90
CA VAL A 294 11.83 -8.53 11.61
C VAL A 294 12.08 -7.05 11.44
N ARG A 295 12.71 -6.64 10.33
CA ARG A 295 12.84 -5.22 10.00
C ARG A 295 11.51 -4.71 9.44
N VAL A 296 10.78 -3.94 10.25
CA VAL A 296 9.46 -3.41 9.90
C VAL A 296 9.55 -2.08 9.16
N THR A 297 9.03 -2.09 7.94
CA THR A 297 8.81 -0.96 7.04
C THR A 297 10.06 -0.10 6.80
N PRO A 298 11.19 -0.70 6.36
CA PRO A 298 12.43 0.02 6.09
C PRO A 298 12.32 1.07 4.97
N SER A 299 11.25 1.07 4.16
CA SER A 299 10.97 2.16 3.22
C SER A 299 10.48 3.45 3.88
N GLY A 300 10.20 3.44 5.19
CA GLY A 300 9.59 4.55 5.95
C GLY A 300 8.05 4.47 6.03
N GLY A 301 7.42 3.77 5.09
CA GLY A 301 5.99 3.44 5.18
C GLY A 301 5.06 4.58 4.78
N ALA A 302 3.79 4.44 5.16
CA ALA A 302 2.76 5.43 4.84
C ALA A 302 2.90 6.72 5.66
N LEU A 303 3.53 6.67 6.83
CA LEU A 303 3.78 7.86 7.66
C LEU A 303 4.76 8.85 7.02
N THR A 304 5.55 8.40 6.04
CA THR A 304 6.52 9.25 5.32
C THR A 304 6.06 9.63 3.92
N GLY A 305 4.92 9.10 3.50
CA GLY A 305 4.24 9.40 2.24
C GLY A 305 3.18 8.34 1.94
N ASN A 306 1.97 8.77 1.62
CA ASN A 306 0.80 7.88 1.46
C ASN A 306 0.00 8.25 0.21
N PRO A 307 0.54 7.98 -0.99
CA PRO A 307 -0.21 8.21 -2.22
C PRO A 307 -1.40 7.25 -2.27
N MET A 308 -2.60 7.81 -2.11
CA MET A 308 -3.83 7.02 -2.08
C MET A 308 -3.95 6.13 -3.32
N PHE A 309 -4.44 4.91 -3.11
CA PHE A 309 -4.56 3.84 -4.11
C PHE A 309 -3.26 3.31 -4.72
N SER A 310 -2.10 3.80 -4.27
CA SER A 310 -0.79 3.25 -4.63
C SER A 310 -0.01 2.77 -3.42
N ALA A 311 -0.35 3.24 -2.22
CA ALA A 311 0.43 3.00 -1.01
C ALA A 311 0.53 1.52 -0.65
N GLY A 312 -0.54 0.73 -0.85
CA GLY A 312 -0.50 -0.72 -0.64
C GLY A 312 0.37 -1.41 -1.69
N LEU A 313 0.21 -1.06 -2.97
CA LEU A 313 1.06 -1.55 -4.05
C LEU A 313 2.55 -1.22 -3.81
N ILE A 314 2.85 -0.03 -3.31
CA ILE A 314 4.22 0.38 -2.94
C ILE A 314 4.79 -0.53 -1.87
N ARG A 315 4.01 -0.94 -0.85
CA ARG A 315 4.51 -1.89 0.16
C ARG A 315 4.88 -3.23 -0.46
N ILE A 316 4.09 -3.75 -1.39
CA ILE A 316 4.41 -4.97 -2.15
C ILE A 316 5.67 -4.78 -2.98
N GLY A 317 5.77 -3.65 -3.67
CA GLY A 317 6.93 -3.30 -4.51
C GLY A 317 8.22 -3.14 -3.72
N GLU A 318 8.17 -2.48 -2.56
CA GLU A 318 9.31 -2.32 -1.66
C GLU A 318 9.75 -3.66 -1.06
N ALA A 319 8.81 -4.53 -0.69
CA ALA A 319 9.13 -5.89 -0.22
C ALA A 319 9.79 -6.73 -1.32
N ALA A 320 9.29 -6.63 -2.56
CA ALA A 320 9.89 -7.29 -3.72
C ALA A 320 11.28 -6.73 -4.06
N ARG A 321 11.46 -5.40 -3.97
CA ARG A 321 12.74 -4.72 -4.24
C ARG A 321 13.86 -5.24 -3.34
N GLN A 322 13.57 -5.60 -2.09
CA GLN A 322 14.58 -6.19 -1.20
C GLN A 322 15.07 -7.57 -1.69
N ILE A 323 14.20 -8.37 -2.30
CA ILE A 323 14.56 -9.67 -2.88
C ILE A 323 15.35 -9.47 -4.18
N LEU A 324 14.84 -8.59 -5.06
CA LEU A 324 15.47 -8.24 -6.34
C LEU A 324 16.89 -7.70 -6.13
N ALA A 325 17.09 -6.83 -5.14
CA ALA A 325 18.40 -6.28 -4.77
C ALA A 325 19.29 -7.25 -3.97
N GLY A 326 18.74 -8.38 -3.54
CA GLY A 326 19.45 -9.41 -2.78
C GLY A 326 19.68 -9.13 -1.30
N ASN A 327 18.93 -8.18 -0.72
CA ASN A 327 18.96 -7.84 0.70
C ASN A 327 18.13 -8.80 1.57
N ALA A 328 17.18 -9.54 0.97
CA ALA A 328 16.35 -10.52 1.64
C ALA A 328 16.09 -11.75 0.76
N ILE A 329 15.69 -12.84 1.42
CA ILE A 329 15.26 -14.10 0.81
C ILE A 329 13.75 -14.25 0.95
N ARG A 330 13.18 -13.82 2.09
CA ARG A 330 11.75 -13.88 2.37
C ARG A 330 11.25 -12.57 2.95
N THR A 331 10.25 -11.98 2.32
CA THR A 331 9.65 -10.70 2.74
C THR A 331 8.13 -10.81 2.81
N LEU A 332 7.52 -9.90 3.55
CA LEU A 332 6.08 -9.76 3.67
C LEU A 332 5.68 -8.33 3.32
N ALA A 333 4.54 -8.20 2.65
CA ALA A 333 3.89 -6.93 2.41
C ALA A 333 2.45 -6.97 2.90
N HIS A 334 2.00 -5.85 3.45
CA HIS A 334 0.62 -5.63 3.87
C HIS A 334 0.07 -4.36 3.21
N ALA A 335 -1.17 -4.44 2.74
CA ALA A 335 -1.94 -3.34 2.20
C ALA A 335 -3.27 -3.22 2.95
N THR A 336 -3.74 -1.98 3.18
CA THR A 336 -5.04 -1.74 3.82
C THR A 336 -5.91 -0.79 2.99
N SER A 337 -7.22 -0.97 3.10
CA SER A 337 -8.23 -0.03 2.63
C SER A 337 -9.40 0.06 3.62
N GLY A 338 -10.21 1.11 3.49
CA GLY A 338 -11.35 1.37 4.36
C GLY A 338 -10.99 1.93 5.75
N PRO A 339 -12.01 2.24 6.57
CA PRO A 339 -11.84 2.86 7.88
C PRO A 339 -11.29 1.85 8.90
N ALA A 340 -10.28 2.24 9.67
CA ALA A 340 -9.74 1.45 10.78
C ALA A 340 -9.42 0.00 10.36
N LEU A 341 -8.51 -0.17 9.38
CA LEU A 341 -8.04 -1.47 8.90
C LEU A 341 -9.18 -2.43 8.50
N GLN A 342 -10.21 -1.94 7.80
CA GLN A 342 -11.37 -2.78 7.45
C GLN A 342 -11.02 -3.86 6.42
N GLN A 343 -10.25 -3.51 5.40
CA GLN A 343 -9.88 -4.42 4.32
C GLN A 343 -8.38 -4.57 4.33
N ASN A 344 -7.88 -5.80 4.38
CA ASN A 344 -6.46 -6.08 4.46
C ASN A 344 -6.07 -7.14 3.43
N LEU A 345 -4.95 -6.91 2.77
CA LEU A 345 -4.29 -7.86 1.88
C LEU A 345 -2.89 -8.11 2.42
N VAL A 346 -2.51 -9.38 2.46
CA VAL A 346 -1.16 -9.80 2.86
C VAL A 346 -0.56 -10.61 1.72
N ALA A 347 0.68 -10.29 1.35
CA ALA A 347 1.47 -11.02 0.38
C ALA A 347 2.81 -11.43 0.99
N VAL A 348 3.19 -12.68 0.82
CA VAL A 348 4.51 -13.22 1.16
C VAL A 348 5.26 -13.44 -0.13
N LEU A 349 6.50 -12.94 -0.17
CA LEU A 349 7.39 -13.07 -1.32
C LEU A 349 8.67 -13.79 -0.92
N GLU A 350 9.14 -14.66 -1.81
CA GLU A 350 10.39 -15.40 -1.66
C GLU A 350 11.27 -15.30 -2.90
N LYS A 351 12.58 -15.43 -2.70
CA LYS A 351 13.53 -15.51 -3.80
C LYS A 351 13.26 -16.77 -4.62
N GLY A 352 12.97 -16.59 -5.92
CA GLY A 352 12.79 -17.67 -6.89
C GLY A 352 14.07 -18.28 -7.45
#